data_AF-A0A645H4D5-F1
#
_entry.id   AF-A0A645H4D5-F1
#
_cell.length_a   1.000
_cell.length_b   1.000
_cell.length_c   1.000
_cell.angle_alpha   90.00
_cell.angle_beta   90.00
_cell.angle_gamma   90.00
#
_symmetry.space_group_name_H-M   'P 1'
#
loop_
_entity.id
_entity.type
_entity.pdbx_description
1 polymer ?
#
loop_
_entity_poly.entity_id
_entity_poly.type
_entity_poly.pdbx_seq_one_letter_code
_entity_poly.pdbx_strand_id
1 'polypeptide(L)'
;MRLLSDSATTVLHIHIPAGEKLTKEAVDDSLRQVCRYVPNHGLAVCASWLLDPALAMVAEPSSNIVLFMQRFAKFPVPFETPQIFERVFGFTATEEDIPHWKATTTLQKSIQQALSEGVVFRTMGGYLLL
;
A
#
# COMPACT_ATOMS: atom_id res chain seq x y z
N MET A 1 -23.83 -12.17 3.79
CA MET A 1 -22.80 -11.20 4.22
C MET A 1 -22.31 -11.64 5.58
N ARG A 2 -21.01 -11.90 5.77
CA ARG A 2 -20.42 -12.31 7.06
C ARG A 2 -19.71 -11.10 7.66
N LEU A 3 -19.98 -10.78 8.93
CA LEU A 3 -19.25 -9.74 9.65
C LEU A 3 -17.79 -10.20 9.83
N LEU A 4 -16.85 -9.37 9.38
CA LEU A 4 -15.41 -9.63 9.53
C LEU A 4 -14.90 -9.16 10.89
N SER A 5 -15.27 -7.94 11.29
CA SER A 5 -14.86 -7.28 12.52
C SER A 5 -15.83 -6.17 12.92
N ASP A 6 -15.81 -5.79 14.18
CA ASP A 6 -16.53 -4.66 14.77
C ASP A 6 -15.62 -3.89 15.74
N SER A 7 -16.19 -2.94 16.49
CA SER A 7 -15.45 -2.13 17.47
C SER A 7 -14.88 -2.91 18.66
N ALA A 8 -15.33 -4.15 18.89
CA ALA A 8 -14.80 -5.03 19.95
C ALA A 8 -13.70 -5.96 19.43
N THR A 9 -13.52 -6.05 18.11
CA THR A 9 -12.52 -6.91 17.50
C THR A 9 -11.13 -6.32 17.66
N THR A 10 -10.24 -7.04 18.34
CA THR A 10 -8.82 -6.68 18.40
C THR A 10 -8.14 -7.00 17.06
N VAL A 11 -7.45 -6.01 16.50
CA VAL A 11 -6.74 -6.13 15.22
C VAL A 11 -5.27 -5.75 15.38
N LEU A 12 -4.42 -6.33 14.53
CA LEU A 12 -3.02 -5.93 14.43
C LEU A 12 -2.85 -4.88 13.34
N HIS A 13 -2.23 -3.76 13.69
CA HIS A 13 -1.88 -2.74 12.71
C HIS A 13 -0.51 -3.04 12.08
N ILE A 14 -0.50 -3.31 10.78
CA ILE A 14 0.73 -3.46 10.01
C ILE A 14 1.24 -2.08 9.62
N HIS A 15 2.49 -1.81 10.00
CA HIS A 15 3.25 -0.64 9.58
C HIS A 15 4.39 -1.06 8.64
N ILE A 16 4.64 -0.25 7.60
CA ILE A 16 5.69 -0.50 6.61
C ILE A 16 6.73 0.61 6.74
N PRO A 17 7.89 0.34 7.35
CA PRO A 17 8.96 1.33 7.47
C PRO A 17 9.56 1.64 6.09
N ALA A 18 10.04 2.88 5.93
CA ALA A 18 10.77 3.27 4.71
C ALA A 18 12.16 2.61 4.66
N GLY A 19 12.65 2.34 3.45
CA GLY A 19 14.03 1.92 3.19
C GLY A 19 14.22 0.45 2.87
N GLU A 20 13.39 -0.44 3.43
CA GLU A 20 13.51 -1.88 3.19
C GLU A 20 12.75 -2.34 1.94
N LYS A 21 13.30 -3.35 1.27
CA LYS A 21 12.63 -3.97 0.11
C LYS A 21 11.51 -4.89 0.61
N LEU A 22 10.31 -4.69 0.07
CA LEU A 22 9.14 -5.56 0.29
C LEU A 22 9.25 -6.90 -0.45
N THR A 23 10.39 -7.60 -0.35
CA THR A 23 10.53 -8.91 -0.98
C THR A 23 9.50 -9.88 -0.42
N LYS A 24 9.08 -10.84 -1.25
CA LYS A 24 8.11 -11.84 -0.84
C LYS A 24 8.55 -12.56 0.43
N GLU A 25 9.84 -12.91 0.52
CA GLU A 25 10.44 -13.65 1.62
C GLU A 25 10.45 -12.84 2.92
N ALA A 26 10.81 -11.55 2.87
CA ALA A 26 10.85 -10.68 4.05
C ALA A 26 9.45 -10.40 4.61
N VAL A 27 8.47 -10.19 3.72
CA VAL A 27 7.06 -10.02 4.11
C VAL A 27 6.52 -11.32 4.71
N ASP A 28 6.76 -12.47 4.06
CA ASP A 28 6.33 -13.77 4.59
C ASP A 28 6.95 -14.06 5.96
N ASP A 29 8.23 -13.70 6.15
CA ASP A 29 8.89 -13.90 7.43
C ASP A 29 8.32 -13.01 8.53
N SER A 30 8.08 -11.74 8.23
CA SER A 30 7.46 -10.80 9.16
C SER A 30 6.08 -11.29 9.61
N LEU A 31 5.24 -11.75 8.67
CA LEU A 31 3.91 -12.27 8.97
C LEU A 31 3.98 -13.57 9.80
N ARG A 32 4.92 -14.49 9.50
CA ARG A 32 5.12 -15.69 10.32
C ARG A 32 5.57 -15.39 11.74
N GLN A 33 6.44 -14.39 11.92
CA GLN A 33 6.90 -13.99 13.25
C GLN A 33 5.74 -13.46 14.09
N VAL A 34 4.83 -12.68 13.51
CA VAL A 34 3.64 -12.17 14.20
C VAL A 34 2.83 -13.29 14.84
N CYS A 35 2.54 -14.39 14.13
CA CYS A 35 1.79 -15.53 14.66
C CYS A 35 2.45 -16.17 15.90
N ARG A 36 3.77 -16.01 16.10
CA ARG A 36 4.48 -16.50 17.30
C ARG A 36 4.30 -15.60 18.51
N TYR A 37 4.26 -14.28 18.30
CA TYR A 37 4.19 -13.30 19.38
C TYR A 37 2.76 -12.98 19.80
N VAL A 38 1.80 -13.09 18.88
CA VAL A 38 0.39 -12.72 19.11
C VAL A 38 -0.56 -13.80 18.56
N PRO A 39 -0.49 -15.05 19.07
CA PRO A 39 -1.15 -16.21 18.48
C PRO A 39 -2.69 -16.12 18.41
N ASN A 40 -3.29 -15.25 19.21
CA ASN A 40 -4.75 -15.10 19.28
C ASN A 40 -5.32 -14.01 18.35
N HIS A 41 -4.49 -13.37 17.51
CA HIS A 41 -4.93 -12.34 16.58
C HIS A 41 -5.08 -12.93 15.18
N GLY A 42 -6.32 -13.08 14.73
CA GLY A 42 -6.62 -13.61 13.39
C GLY A 42 -6.79 -12.54 12.31
N LEU A 43 -6.74 -11.25 12.65
CA LEU A 43 -6.99 -10.15 11.72
C LEU A 43 -5.91 -9.08 11.83
N ALA A 44 -5.26 -8.80 10.71
CA ALA A 44 -4.34 -7.69 10.55
C ALA A 44 -4.88 -6.67 9.55
N VAL A 45 -4.68 -5.40 9.85
CA VAL A 45 -5.13 -4.27 9.03
C VAL A 45 -3.96 -3.34 8.72
N CYS A 46 -4.01 -2.70 7.56
CA CYS A 46 -3.02 -1.73 7.11
C CYS A 46 -3.74 -0.60 6.38
N ALA A 47 -3.28 0.63 6.52
CA ALA A 47 -3.69 1.76 5.69
C ALA A 47 -2.44 2.32 5.03
N SER A 48 -2.37 2.24 3.70
CA SER A 48 -1.18 2.64 2.94
C SER A 48 -1.49 2.88 1.47
N TRP A 49 -0.71 3.75 0.84
CA TRP A 49 -0.70 3.87 -0.63
C TRP A 49 -0.30 2.56 -1.32
N LEU A 50 0.46 1.70 -0.65
CA LEU A 50 0.87 0.39 -1.17
C LEU A 50 -0.30 -0.58 -1.39
N LEU A 51 -1.52 -0.20 -0.97
CA LEU A 51 -2.73 -0.99 -1.12
C LEU A 51 -3.64 -0.49 -2.24
N ASP A 52 -3.25 0.57 -2.95
CA ASP A 52 -4.02 1.13 -4.06
C ASP A 52 -4.02 0.22 -5.29
N PRO A 53 -5.18 -0.29 -5.74
CA PRO A 53 -5.27 -1.09 -6.97
C PRO A 53 -4.66 -0.43 -8.21
N ALA A 54 -4.59 0.91 -8.27
CA ALA A 54 -3.97 1.64 -9.38
C ALA A 54 -2.47 1.30 -9.56
N LEU A 55 -1.81 0.73 -8.54
CA LEU A 55 -0.43 0.26 -8.65
C LEU A 55 -0.23 -0.80 -9.74
N ALA A 56 -1.27 -1.57 -10.07
CA ALA A 56 -1.22 -2.55 -11.16
C ALA A 56 -1.09 -1.90 -12.55
N MET A 57 -1.37 -0.60 -12.68
CA MET A 57 -1.22 0.15 -13.94
C MET A 57 0.18 0.76 -14.09
N VAL A 58 0.93 0.91 -13.00
CA VAL A 58 2.20 1.67 -12.99
C VAL A 58 3.42 0.86 -12.60
N ALA A 59 3.24 -0.38 -12.14
CA ALA A 59 4.31 -1.27 -11.76
C ALA A 59 4.09 -2.67 -12.33
N GLU A 60 5.20 -3.35 -12.64
CA GLU A 60 5.17 -4.71 -13.17
C GLU A 60 4.46 -5.68 -12.22
N PRO A 61 3.71 -6.67 -12.73
CA PRO A 61 3.03 -7.67 -11.91
C PRO A 61 3.95 -8.43 -10.96
N SER A 62 5.22 -8.60 -11.34
CA SER A 62 6.27 -9.26 -10.54
C SER A 62 6.99 -8.33 -9.56
N SER A 63 6.67 -7.03 -9.55
CA SER A 63 7.28 -6.08 -8.64
C SER A 63 6.86 -6.31 -7.19
N ASN A 64 7.77 -6.05 -6.25
CA ASN A 64 7.50 -6.20 -4.82
C ASN A 64 6.27 -5.39 -4.35
N ILE A 65 6.03 -4.21 -4.92
CA ILE A 65 4.89 -3.35 -4.56
C ILE A 65 3.57 -4.02 -4.97
N VAL A 66 3.48 -4.54 -6.20
CA VAL A 66 2.26 -5.22 -6.68
C VAL A 66 2.04 -6.52 -5.92
N LEU A 67 3.09 -7.32 -5.71
CA LEU A 67 3.01 -8.56 -4.94
C LEU A 67 2.60 -8.30 -3.48
N PHE A 68 3.06 -7.20 -2.86
CA PHE A 68 2.63 -6.79 -1.54
C PHE A 68 1.15 -6.39 -1.53
N MET A 69 0.74 -5.50 -2.45
CA MET A 69 -0.64 -5.03 -2.60
C MET A 69 -1.65 -6.18 -2.75
N GLN A 70 -1.29 -7.23 -3.50
CA GLN A 70 -2.17 -8.37 -3.78
C GLN A 70 -2.48 -9.25 -2.55
N ARG A 71 -1.70 -9.16 -1.47
CA ARG A 71 -1.92 -9.93 -0.24
C ARG A 71 -3.17 -9.51 0.53
N PHE A 72 -3.66 -8.29 0.28
CA PHE A 72 -4.71 -7.68 1.07
C PHE A 72 -6.04 -7.64 0.31
N ALA A 73 -7.11 -8.03 0.99
CA ALA A 73 -8.44 -7.54 0.66
C ALA A 73 -8.52 -6.06 1.04
N LYS A 74 -9.25 -5.25 0.26
CA LYS A 74 -9.14 -3.78 0.31
C LYS A 74 -10.46 -3.13 0.71
N PHE A 75 -10.37 -2.00 1.38
CA PHE A 75 -11.51 -1.15 1.73
C PHE A 75 -11.10 0.33 1.69
N PRO A 76 -12.04 1.26 1.43
CA PRO A 76 -11.74 2.67 1.41
C PRO A 76 -11.41 3.18 2.82
N VAL A 77 -10.49 4.14 2.90
CA VAL A 77 -10.19 4.89 4.12
C VAL A 77 -10.24 6.38 3.80
N PRO A 78 -10.54 7.25 4.79
CA PRO A 78 -10.46 8.69 4.58
C PRO A 78 -9.00 9.10 4.36
N PHE A 79 -8.76 9.96 3.38
CA PHE A 79 -7.49 10.65 3.15
C PHE A 79 -7.78 11.98 2.44
N GLU A 80 -6.89 12.97 2.63
CA GLU A 80 -6.95 14.24 1.89
C GLU A 80 -6.12 14.14 0.61
N THR A 81 -4.82 13.85 0.78
CA THR A 81 -3.88 13.66 -0.32
C THR A 81 -3.41 12.20 -0.36
N PRO A 82 -3.38 11.55 -1.55
CA PRO A 82 -2.83 10.20 -1.69
C PRO A 82 -1.38 10.13 -1.19
N GLN A 83 -1.09 9.19 -0.30
CA GLN A 83 0.22 9.07 0.32
C GLN A 83 1.32 8.69 -0.71
N ILE A 84 0.95 8.19 -1.89
CA ILE A 84 1.91 7.89 -2.96
C ILE A 84 2.70 9.12 -3.40
N PHE A 85 2.10 10.32 -3.36
CA PHE A 85 2.77 11.57 -3.74
C PHE A 85 3.94 11.87 -2.81
N GLU A 86 3.69 11.85 -1.49
CA GLU A 86 4.77 12.05 -0.51
C GLU A 86 5.83 10.95 -0.58
N ARG A 87 5.43 9.69 -0.81
CA ARG A 87 6.34 8.53 -0.71
C ARG A 87 7.20 8.32 -1.95
N VAL A 88 6.72 8.73 -3.12
CA VAL A 88 7.42 8.53 -4.39
C VAL A 88 8.09 9.80 -4.89
N PHE A 89 7.53 10.98 -4.58
CA PHE A 89 8.02 12.27 -5.08
C PHE A 89 8.54 13.19 -3.96
N GLY A 90 8.05 13.05 -2.73
CA GLY A 90 8.50 13.79 -1.55
C GLY A 90 7.40 14.65 -0.92
N PHE A 91 7.62 15.12 0.31
CA PHE A 91 6.58 15.77 1.14
C PHE A 91 5.96 17.04 0.56
N THR A 92 6.63 17.69 -0.39
CA THR A 92 6.13 18.90 -1.05
C THR A 92 5.44 18.62 -2.38
N ALA A 93 5.30 17.35 -2.76
CA ALA A 93 4.71 16.97 -4.04
C ALA A 93 3.19 17.18 -4.03
N THR A 94 2.68 17.87 -5.04
CA THR A 94 1.25 17.99 -5.33
C THR A 94 0.92 17.25 -6.63
N GLU A 95 -0.35 16.89 -6.81
CA GLU A 95 -0.80 16.24 -8.05
C GLU A 95 -0.53 17.11 -9.29
N GLU A 96 -0.64 18.44 -9.16
CA GLU A 96 -0.40 19.41 -10.22
C GLU A 96 1.09 19.49 -10.59
N ASP A 97 1.98 19.43 -9.60
CA ASP A 97 3.42 19.57 -9.81
C ASP A 97 4.07 18.29 -10.38
N ILE A 98 3.59 17.12 -9.95
CA ILE A 98 4.20 15.82 -10.24
C ILE A 98 4.46 15.60 -11.74
N PRO A 99 3.51 15.85 -12.67
CA PRO A 99 3.73 15.66 -14.10
C PRO A 99 4.91 16.48 -14.69
N HIS A 100 5.31 17.56 -14.03
CA HIS A 100 6.35 18.48 -14.52
C HIS A 100 7.75 18.18 -13.96
N TRP A 101 7.86 17.28 -12.98
CA TRP A 101 9.12 16.95 -12.34
C TRP A 101 9.95 15.98 -13.19
N LYS A 102 11.29 16.06 -13.05
CA LYS A 102 12.19 15.09 -13.67
C LYS A 102 12.07 13.74 -12.96
N ALA A 103 11.49 12.74 -13.63
CA ALA A 103 11.52 11.36 -13.14
C ALA A 103 12.96 10.82 -13.07
N THR A 104 13.28 10.19 -11.95
CA THR A 104 14.56 9.51 -11.68
C THR A 104 14.40 7.99 -11.52
N THR A 105 13.16 7.51 -11.42
CA THR A 105 12.84 6.07 -11.33
C THR A 105 11.75 5.70 -12.33
N THR A 106 11.68 4.40 -12.68
CA THR A 106 10.61 3.88 -13.54
C THR A 106 9.24 4.08 -12.91
N LEU A 107 9.10 3.90 -11.60
CA LEU A 107 7.83 4.10 -10.89
C LEU A 107 7.35 5.56 -10.98
N GLN A 108 8.25 6.53 -10.79
CA GLN A 108 7.92 7.95 -10.96
C GLN A 108 7.40 8.23 -12.38
N LYS A 109 8.10 7.72 -13.40
CA LYS A 109 7.70 7.89 -14.81
C LYS A 109 6.32 7.30 -15.09
N SER A 110 6.06 6.08 -14.62
CA SER A 110 4.77 5.41 -14.82
C SER A 110 3.63 6.13 -14.10
N ILE A 111 3.85 6.64 -12.88
CA ILE A 111 2.85 7.43 -12.15
C ILE A 111 2.53 8.74 -12.87
N GLN A 112 3.55 9.46 -13.35
CA GLN A 112 3.34 10.68 -14.14
C GLN A 112 2.50 10.42 -15.40
N GLN A 113 2.79 9.34 -16.13
CA GLN A 113 2.00 8.93 -17.29
C GLN A 113 0.56 8.61 -16.89
N ALA A 114 0.35 7.81 -15.85
CA ALA A 114 -0.98 7.45 -15.37
C ALA A 114 -1.80 8.68 -14.93
N LEU A 115 -1.19 9.67 -14.26
CA LEU A 115 -1.84 10.93 -13.91
C LEU A 115 -2.29 11.69 -15.17
N SER A 116 -1.46 11.75 -16.20
CA SER A 116 -1.83 12.38 -17.48
C SER A 116 -2.96 11.66 -18.22
N GLU A 117 -3.17 10.38 -17.93
CA GLU A 117 -4.27 9.55 -18.43
C GLU A 117 -5.52 9.60 -17.53
N GLY A 118 -5.48 10.39 -16.45
CA GLY A 118 -6.60 10.57 -15.53
C GLY A 118 -6.76 9.46 -14.47
N VAL A 119 -5.71 8.67 -14.22
CA VAL A 119 -5.72 7.67 -13.15
C VAL A 119 -5.71 8.39 -11.79
N VAL A 120 -6.68 8.04 -10.96
CA VAL A 120 -6.78 8.56 -9.59
C VAL A 120 -6.11 7.60 -8.62
N PHE A 121 -5.07 8.06 -7.94
CA PHE A 121 -4.41 7.33 -6.86
C PHE A 121 -5.10 7.55 -5.51
N ARG A 122 -4.96 6.60 -4.59
CA ARG A 122 -5.63 6.59 -3.28
C ARG A 122 -4.70 6.09 -2.18
N THR A 123 -5.01 6.49 -0.95
CA THR A 123 -4.59 5.72 0.22
C THR A 123 -5.71 4.73 0.53
N MET A 124 -5.39 3.44 0.60
CA MET A 124 -6.38 2.38 0.82
C MET A 124 -6.15 1.69 2.15
N GLY A 125 -7.24 1.24 2.75
CA GLY A 125 -7.20 0.24 3.81
C GLY A 125 -7.12 -1.14 3.20
N GLY A 126 -6.50 -2.07 3.92
CA GLY A 126 -6.59 -3.47 3.59
C GLY A 126 -6.41 -4.36 4.80
N TYR A 127 -6.91 -5.58 4.67
CA TYR A 127 -6.83 -6.59 5.70
C TYR A 127 -6.34 -7.92 5.15
N LEU A 128 -5.74 -8.70 6.04
CA LEU A 128 -5.42 -10.10 5.83
C LEU A 128 -5.78 -10.88 7.08
N LEU A 129 -6.11 -12.16 6.87
CA LEU A 129 -6.29 -13.12 7.95
C LEU A 129 -4.94 -13.79 8.21
N LEU A 130 -4.55 -13.85 9.49
CA LEU A 130 -3.28 -14.45 9.95
C LEU A 130 -3.45 -15.91 10.34
#